data_AF-A0A7X7PFM8-F1
#
_entry.id   AF-A0A7X7PFM8-F1
#
_cell.length_a   1.000
_cell.length_b   1.000
_cell.length_c   1.000
_cell.angle_alpha   90.00
_cell.angle_beta   90.00
_cell.angle_gamma   90.00
#
_symmetry.space_group_name_H-M   'P 1'
#
loop_
_entity.id
_entity.type
_entity.pdbx_description
1 polymer ?
#
loop_
_entity_poly.entity_id
_entity_poly.type
_entity_poly.pdbx_seq_one_letter_code
_entity_poly.pdbx_strand_id
1 'polypeptide(L)'
;PNPLLQNHPLMAVHPPFLYLGYVGMSVPFSFAIGALLSGRLDDAWVRASRKWTVFAWAMLSLAIMAGMWWSYEVLGWGGYWAWDPVENASFMLWLTATAFLHSVMVQERRDMLQVWNLSLVISTFLLTILGTFLTRSGVISSVHAFTEGTIGLYFLSFIAFVLIFSLALLAGRSSELRKHGHLDSMLSRETVFLVNNLLLTAFTFTVLLGTLFPLVAEAVRGVKVTVGAPFFNRMTVPIMVALLFLMGVGPMLPWRVANVEELKRKLLVPTLAMIVTLGTAVVLGMRDFWGLLAFAFAAFALSGNIQEYVRGTAARRRAQGGGWLRAFGGLINANPRRYGGYFAHIGLILAAIGITASTVFRVERQATLQVGESVTIGEYTVRFDGMRGQQEPQRFVVGANMTVFVDGRDVGTLFPRLNFYRMSAEPIATPAVRTRPDNDLYLTLLAFNEQDGSTATLSVIVEPLVGWIWVGGVMVTIGALFGIWPRRRAPAPVVSRKRTAGVA
;
A
#
# COMPACT_ATOMS: atom_id res chain seq x y z
N PRO A 1 -4.96 -21.55 -19.35
CA PRO A 1 -4.76 -20.47 -18.35
C PRO A 1 -3.27 -20.39 -18.00
N ASN A 2 -2.74 -19.19 -17.74
CA ASN A 2 -1.32 -18.98 -17.42
C ASN A 2 -0.91 -19.88 -16.23
N PRO A 3 0.12 -20.75 -16.37
CA PRO A 3 0.49 -21.70 -15.32
C PRO A 3 0.97 -21.08 -14.00
N LEU A 4 1.43 -19.82 -14.01
CA LEU A 4 1.80 -19.09 -12.78
C LEU A 4 0.61 -18.91 -11.82
N LEU A 5 -0.61 -18.94 -12.34
CA LEU A 5 -1.81 -18.50 -11.63
C LEU A 5 -2.59 -19.63 -10.94
N GLN A 6 -2.14 -20.88 -11.08
CA GLN A 6 -2.89 -22.06 -10.65
C GLN A 6 -2.49 -22.56 -9.24
N ASN A 7 -1.52 -21.91 -8.60
CA ASN A 7 -0.68 -22.59 -7.60
C ASN A 7 -0.83 -22.10 -6.17
N HIS A 8 -1.70 -21.11 -5.92
CA HIS A 8 -1.77 -20.50 -4.59
C HIS A 8 -3.14 -19.89 -4.25
N PRO A 9 -3.67 -20.06 -3.01
CA PRO A 9 -4.94 -19.47 -2.60
C PRO A 9 -5.00 -17.95 -2.75
N LEU A 10 -3.88 -17.25 -2.57
CA LEU A 10 -3.83 -15.79 -2.75
C LEU A 10 -4.12 -15.37 -4.20
N MET A 11 -3.89 -16.22 -5.21
CA MET A 11 -4.36 -15.97 -6.59
C MET A 11 -5.88 -15.98 -6.71
N ALA A 12 -6.56 -16.79 -5.91
CA ALA A 12 -8.02 -16.83 -5.92
C ALA A 12 -8.62 -15.62 -5.20
N VAL A 13 -7.90 -15.06 -4.22
CA VAL A 13 -8.41 -14.05 -3.30
C VAL A 13 -8.11 -12.62 -3.75
N HIS A 14 -6.91 -12.32 -4.28
CA HIS A 14 -6.57 -10.94 -4.62
C HIS A 14 -7.35 -10.36 -5.82
N PRO A 15 -7.69 -11.11 -6.90
CA PRO A 15 -8.43 -10.54 -8.02
C PRO A 15 -9.85 -10.09 -7.62
N PRO A 16 -10.66 -10.86 -6.86
CA PRO A 16 -11.94 -10.38 -6.34
C PRO A 16 -11.83 -9.06 -5.56
N PHE A 17 -10.82 -8.90 -4.69
CA PHE A 17 -10.60 -7.63 -3.99
C PHE A 17 -10.21 -6.50 -4.93
N LEU A 18 -9.38 -6.78 -5.95
CA LEU A 18 -9.01 -5.81 -6.97
C LEU A 18 -10.26 -5.34 -7.74
N TYR A 19 -11.11 -6.28 -8.16
CA TYR A 19 -12.40 -5.98 -8.80
C TYR A 19 -13.32 -5.15 -7.91
N LEU A 20 -13.47 -5.50 -6.64
CA LEU A 20 -14.25 -4.71 -5.68
C LEU A 20 -13.71 -3.29 -5.51
N GLY A 21 -12.38 -3.13 -5.52
CA GLY A 21 -11.71 -1.84 -5.53
C GLY A 21 -12.01 -1.03 -6.80
N TYR A 22 -11.82 -1.63 -7.98
CA TYR A 22 -12.00 -0.97 -9.27
C TYR A 22 -13.46 -0.57 -9.49
N VAL A 23 -14.37 -1.54 -9.36
CA VAL A 23 -15.82 -1.31 -9.51
C VAL A 23 -16.32 -0.37 -8.42
N GLY A 24 -15.81 -0.46 -7.20
CA GLY A 24 -16.17 0.43 -6.10
C GLY A 24 -15.90 1.92 -6.40
N MET A 25 -14.88 2.23 -7.21
CA MET A 25 -14.58 3.60 -7.65
C MET A 25 -15.58 4.17 -8.67
N SER A 26 -16.43 3.34 -9.29
CA SER A 26 -17.51 3.82 -10.16
C SER A 26 -18.53 4.67 -9.38
N VAL A 27 -18.78 4.35 -8.11
CA VAL A 27 -19.77 5.07 -7.30
C VAL A 27 -19.34 6.52 -7.01
N PRO A 28 -18.13 6.79 -6.47
CA PRO A 28 -17.61 8.16 -6.36
C PRO A 28 -17.61 8.92 -7.69
N PHE A 29 -17.25 8.26 -8.79
CA PHE A 29 -17.25 8.86 -10.12
C PHE A 29 -18.66 9.28 -10.57
N SER A 30 -19.65 8.40 -10.44
CA SER A 30 -21.04 8.72 -10.77
C SER A 30 -21.58 9.90 -9.96
N PHE A 31 -21.25 9.99 -8.66
CA PHE A 31 -21.59 11.16 -7.85
C PHE A 31 -20.92 12.43 -8.34
N ALA A 32 -19.63 12.38 -8.70
CA ALA A 32 -18.90 13.53 -9.21
C ALA A 32 -19.47 14.04 -10.55
N ILE A 33 -19.69 13.13 -11.51
CA ILE A 33 -20.29 13.47 -12.81
C ILE A 33 -21.74 13.94 -12.64
N GLY A 34 -22.53 13.30 -11.78
CA GLY A 34 -23.89 13.71 -11.48
C GLY A 34 -23.97 15.11 -10.86
N ALA A 35 -23.03 15.46 -9.97
CA ALA A 35 -22.92 16.81 -9.40
C ALA A 35 -22.60 17.85 -10.48
N LEU A 36 -21.66 17.55 -11.39
CA LEU A 36 -21.29 18.42 -12.50
C LEU A 36 -22.44 18.63 -13.50
N LEU A 37 -23.18 17.58 -13.84
CA LEU A 37 -24.32 17.64 -14.75
C LEU A 37 -25.49 18.42 -14.13
N SER A 38 -25.85 18.10 -12.89
CA SER A 38 -26.98 18.72 -12.20
C SER A 38 -26.72 20.14 -11.70
N GLY A 39 -25.46 20.58 -11.64
CA GLY A 39 -25.05 21.84 -11.00
C GLY A 39 -25.20 21.83 -9.47
N ARG A 40 -25.58 20.69 -8.86
CA ARG A 40 -25.70 20.55 -7.40
C ARG A 40 -24.34 20.20 -6.80
N LEU A 41 -23.54 21.25 -6.61
CA LEU A 41 -22.15 21.17 -6.17
C LEU A 41 -21.98 21.27 -4.64
N ASP A 42 -23.00 20.85 -3.89
CA ASP A 42 -23.05 20.92 -2.43
C ASP A 42 -22.29 19.77 -1.74
N ASP A 43 -22.10 19.83 -0.43
CA ASP A 43 -21.33 18.82 0.30
C ASP A 43 -22.01 17.43 0.37
N ALA A 44 -23.22 17.27 -0.16
CA ALA A 44 -23.95 16.02 -0.13
C ALA A 44 -23.26 14.93 -0.95
N TRP A 45 -22.83 15.24 -2.19
CA TRP A 45 -22.10 14.27 -3.04
C TRP A 45 -20.78 13.88 -2.38
N VAL A 46 -20.08 14.83 -1.76
CA VAL A 46 -18.79 14.61 -1.08
C VAL A 46 -18.91 13.56 0.03
N ARG A 47 -19.92 13.71 0.88
CA ARG A 47 -20.18 12.77 2.00
C ARG A 47 -20.52 11.37 1.50
N ALA A 48 -21.29 11.27 0.42
CA ALA A 48 -21.66 10.00 -0.19
C ALA A 48 -20.45 9.33 -0.85
N SER A 49 -19.73 10.05 -1.71
CA SER A 49 -18.53 9.57 -2.40
C SER A 49 -17.47 9.09 -1.42
N ARG A 50 -17.23 9.82 -0.31
CA ARG A 50 -16.17 9.48 0.64
C ARG A 50 -16.31 8.07 1.22
N LYS A 51 -17.51 7.65 1.63
CA LYS A 51 -17.71 6.31 2.24
C LYS A 51 -17.38 5.21 1.24
N TRP A 52 -17.84 5.37 -0.01
CA TRP A 52 -17.55 4.45 -1.09
C TRP A 52 -16.07 4.45 -1.46
N THR A 53 -15.41 5.61 -1.48
CA THR A 53 -13.96 5.66 -1.71
C THR A 53 -13.19 4.96 -0.61
N VAL A 54 -13.55 5.10 0.68
CA VAL A 54 -12.87 4.36 1.76
C VAL A 54 -13.06 2.85 1.61
N PHE A 55 -14.27 2.40 1.26
CA PHE A 55 -14.53 0.99 1.00
C PHE A 55 -13.68 0.46 -0.17
N ALA A 56 -13.73 1.13 -1.33
CA ALA A 56 -12.94 0.77 -2.50
C ALA A 56 -11.43 0.78 -2.20
N TRP A 57 -10.95 1.80 -1.49
CA TRP A 57 -9.56 1.93 -1.06
C TRP A 57 -9.12 0.82 -0.10
N ALA A 58 -9.99 0.37 0.81
CA ALA A 58 -9.73 -0.77 1.68
C ALA A 58 -9.58 -2.07 0.88
N MET A 59 -10.47 -2.30 -0.10
CA MET A 59 -10.40 -3.47 -0.98
C MET A 59 -9.14 -3.43 -1.86
N LEU A 60 -8.76 -2.25 -2.37
CA LEU A 60 -7.49 -2.06 -3.10
C LEU A 60 -6.27 -2.36 -2.21
N SER A 61 -6.30 -1.92 -0.95
CA SER A 61 -5.22 -2.19 0.00
C SER A 61 -5.05 -3.69 0.26
N LEU A 62 -6.16 -4.42 0.44
CA LEU A 62 -6.14 -5.88 0.54
C LEU A 62 -5.65 -6.55 -0.74
N ALA A 63 -6.12 -6.08 -1.91
CA ALA A 63 -5.74 -6.65 -3.20
C ALA A 63 -4.24 -6.52 -3.46
N ILE A 64 -3.68 -5.32 -3.26
CA ILE A 64 -2.25 -5.05 -3.46
C ILE A 64 -1.42 -5.89 -2.48
N MET A 65 -1.79 -5.90 -1.19
CA MET A 65 -1.10 -6.71 -0.17
C MET A 65 -1.13 -8.21 -0.51
N ALA A 66 -2.30 -8.75 -0.87
CA ALA A 66 -2.44 -10.16 -1.21
C ALA A 66 -1.71 -10.52 -2.51
N GLY A 67 -1.66 -9.60 -3.48
CA GLY A 67 -0.86 -9.75 -4.70
C GLY A 67 0.64 -9.77 -4.43
N MET A 68 1.13 -8.85 -3.59
CA MET A 68 2.53 -8.82 -3.15
C MET A 68 2.93 -10.11 -2.43
N TRP A 69 2.07 -10.59 -1.52
CA TRP A 69 2.32 -11.83 -0.78
C TRP A 69 2.27 -13.05 -1.72
N TRP A 70 1.31 -13.09 -2.65
CA TRP A 70 1.31 -14.12 -3.69
C TRP A 70 2.60 -14.13 -4.50
N SER A 71 3.04 -12.97 -4.97
CA SER A 71 4.26 -12.81 -5.76
C SER A 71 5.48 -13.36 -5.01
N TYR A 72 5.57 -13.03 -3.72
CA TYR A 72 6.61 -13.53 -2.82
C TYR A 72 6.66 -15.06 -2.78
N GLU A 73 5.52 -15.71 -2.59
CA GLU A 73 5.46 -17.17 -2.41
C GLU A 73 5.43 -17.98 -3.71
N VAL A 74 5.33 -17.34 -4.88
CA VAL A 74 5.12 -18.05 -6.15
C VAL A 74 6.12 -17.70 -7.25
N LEU A 75 6.64 -16.48 -7.34
CA LEU A 75 7.41 -16.08 -8.53
C LEU A 75 8.91 -16.39 -8.47
N GLY A 76 9.42 -16.93 -7.35
CA GLY A 76 10.77 -17.51 -7.24
C GLY A 76 11.96 -16.56 -7.33
N TRP A 77 11.76 -15.30 -7.74
CA TRP A 77 12.82 -14.28 -7.86
C TRP A 77 13.21 -13.63 -6.53
N GLY A 78 12.65 -14.11 -5.41
CA GLY A 78 13.06 -13.66 -4.08
C GLY A 78 12.51 -12.30 -3.68
N GLY A 79 11.35 -11.87 -4.15
CA GLY A 79 10.79 -10.59 -3.73
C GLY A 79 9.28 -10.50 -3.94
N TYR A 80 8.69 -9.38 -3.50
CA TYR A 80 7.24 -9.19 -3.42
C TYR A 80 6.69 -8.07 -4.32
N TRP A 81 7.56 -7.30 -4.98
CA TRP A 81 7.16 -6.21 -5.88
C TRP A 81 8.18 -5.98 -6.99
N ALA A 82 7.76 -6.09 -8.25
CA ALA A 82 8.66 -5.98 -9.41
C ALA A 82 8.33 -4.81 -10.35
N TRP A 83 7.38 -3.95 -9.97
CA TRP A 83 6.87 -2.85 -10.80
C TRP A 83 6.25 -3.33 -12.12
N ASP A 84 5.58 -4.49 -12.10
CA ASP A 84 4.83 -4.98 -13.25
C ASP A 84 3.75 -3.96 -13.68
N PRO A 85 3.49 -3.74 -14.98
CA PRO A 85 2.53 -2.73 -15.45
C PRO A 85 1.12 -2.84 -14.86
N VAL A 86 0.67 -4.07 -14.58
CA VAL A 86 -0.66 -4.31 -13.99
C VAL A 86 -0.65 -4.02 -12.49
N GLU A 87 0.42 -4.41 -11.79
CA GLU A 87 0.66 -4.02 -10.39
C GLU A 87 0.67 -2.48 -10.26
N ASN A 88 1.42 -1.80 -11.13
CA ASN A 88 1.52 -0.35 -11.20
C ASN A 88 0.15 0.32 -11.40
N ALA A 89 -0.71 -0.24 -12.24
CA ALA A 89 -2.05 0.28 -12.47
C ALA A 89 -2.90 0.30 -11.19
N SER A 90 -2.88 -0.80 -10.44
CA SER A 90 -3.58 -0.90 -9.15
C SER A 90 -3.02 0.08 -8.11
N PHE A 91 -1.70 0.29 -8.12
CA PHE A 91 -1.02 1.17 -7.19
C PHE A 91 -1.28 2.66 -7.49
N MET A 92 -1.27 3.07 -8.76
CA MET A 92 -1.66 4.43 -9.19
C MET A 92 -3.08 4.78 -8.76
N LEU A 93 -3.99 3.80 -8.86
CA LEU A 93 -5.36 3.93 -8.41
C LEU A 93 -5.44 4.15 -6.89
N TRP A 94 -4.68 3.36 -6.13
CA TRP A 94 -4.58 3.50 -4.68
C TRP A 94 -4.01 4.87 -4.26
N LEU A 95 -2.99 5.38 -4.96
CA LEU A 95 -2.39 6.70 -4.69
C LEU A 95 -3.37 7.86 -4.90
N THR A 96 -4.09 7.86 -6.04
CA THR A 96 -5.07 8.91 -6.36
C THR A 96 -6.29 8.87 -5.45
N ALA A 97 -6.77 7.68 -5.09
CA ALA A 97 -7.79 7.50 -4.06
C ALA A 97 -7.31 8.01 -2.68
N THR A 98 -6.06 7.73 -2.30
CA THR A 98 -5.45 8.23 -1.06
C THR A 98 -5.41 9.75 -1.05
N ALA A 99 -4.99 10.38 -2.16
CA ALA A 99 -4.96 11.83 -2.32
C ALA A 99 -6.36 12.43 -2.11
N PHE A 100 -7.39 11.84 -2.72
CA PHE A 100 -8.78 12.29 -2.55
C PHE A 100 -9.25 12.16 -1.09
N LEU A 101 -8.98 11.03 -0.43
CA LEU A 101 -9.37 10.81 0.97
C LEU A 101 -8.76 11.83 1.94
N HIS A 102 -7.61 12.40 1.60
CA HIS A 102 -6.95 13.46 2.36
C HIS A 102 -7.45 14.85 1.96
N SER A 103 -7.56 15.14 0.66
CA SER A 103 -7.99 16.44 0.15
C SER A 103 -9.47 16.74 0.45
N VAL A 104 -10.32 15.71 0.48
CA VAL A 104 -11.73 15.87 0.84
C VAL A 104 -11.91 16.39 2.28
N MET A 105 -10.95 16.12 3.17
CA MET A 105 -10.97 16.66 4.53
C MET A 105 -10.79 18.18 4.55
N VAL A 106 -10.00 18.71 3.62
CA VAL A 106 -9.78 20.15 3.48
C VAL A 106 -11.03 20.81 2.91
N GLN A 107 -11.67 20.21 1.90
CA GLN A 107 -12.94 20.72 1.37
C GLN A 107 -14.03 20.78 2.45
N GLU A 108 -14.26 19.70 3.19
CA GLU A 108 -15.27 19.66 4.26
C GLU A 108 -15.02 20.69 5.39
N ARG A 109 -13.76 21.12 5.58
CA ARG A 109 -13.35 22.00 6.70
C ARG A 109 -13.17 23.46 6.30
N ARG A 110 -12.80 23.71 5.04
CA ARG A 110 -12.30 25.00 4.55
C ARG A 110 -12.97 25.45 3.26
N ASP A 111 -13.82 24.62 2.67
CA ASP A 111 -14.50 24.87 1.39
C ASP A 111 -13.53 25.21 0.24
N MET A 112 -12.39 24.50 0.24
CA MET A 112 -11.30 24.62 -0.75
C MET A 112 -11.14 23.34 -1.57
N LEU A 113 -10.38 23.41 -2.66
CA LEU A 113 -9.93 22.25 -3.46
C LEU A 113 -11.06 21.46 -4.14
N GLN A 114 -12.21 22.09 -4.40
CA GLN A 114 -13.34 21.39 -5.02
C GLN A 114 -13.02 20.87 -6.43
N VAL A 115 -12.42 21.72 -7.29
CA VAL A 115 -11.95 21.31 -8.63
C VAL A 115 -10.96 20.16 -8.51
N TRP A 116 -10.00 20.26 -7.59
CA TRP A 116 -8.98 19.25 -7.36
C TRP A 116 -9.58 17.90 -6.92
N ASN A 117 -10.55 17.91 -6.00
CA ASN A 117 -11.23 16.71 -5.55
C ASN A 117 -12.02 16.03 -6.66
N LEU A 118 -12.71 16.81 -7.51
CA LEU A 118 -13.38 16.27 -8.69
C LEU A 118 -12.35 15.67 -9.67
N SER A 119 -11.25 16.37 -9.96
CA SER A 119 -10.17 15.87 -10.80
C SER A 119 -9.60 14.55 -10.26
N LEU A 120 -9.33 14.44 -8.96
CA LEU A 120 -8.82 13.21 -8.36
C LEU A 120 -9.79 12.05 -8.50
N VAL A 121 -11.10 12.25 -8.28
CA VAL A 121 -12.10 11.19 -8.45
C VAL A 121 -12.18 10.74 -9.91
N ILE A 122 -12.19 11.70 -10.85
CA ILE A 122 -12.20 11.42 -12.30
C ILE A 122 -10.93 10.67 -12.71
N SER A 123 -9.74 11.14 -12.31
CA SER A 123 -8.47 10.48 -12.60
C SER A 123 -8.41 9.08 -11.99
N THR A 124 -8.91 8.89 -10.77
CA THR A 124 -8.98 7.56 -10.15
C THR A 124 -9.85 6.64 -11.01
N PHE A 125 -11.04 7.06 -11.43
CA PHE A 125 -11.87 6.22 -12.30
C PHE A 125 -11.24 5.94 -13.68
N LEU A 126 -10.59 6.93 -14.30
CA LEU A 126 -9.86 6.71 -15.56
C LEU A 126 -8.74 5.68 -15.39
N LEU A 127 -8.05 5.68 -14.25
CA LEU A 127 -7.01 4.69 -13.94
C LEU A 127 -7.58 3.26 -13.78
N THR A 128 -8.85 3.08 -13.38
CA THR A 128 -9.47 1.74 -13.37
C THR A 128 -9.62 1.20 -14.79
N ILE A 129 -10.02 2.07 -15.72
CA ILE A 129 -10.17 1.70 -17.13
C ILE A 129 -8.78 1.46 -17.74
N LEU A 130 -7.79 2.29 -17.41
CA LEU A 130 -6.39 2.08 -17.82
C LEU A 130 -5.85 0.74 -17.33
N GLY A 131 -6.07 0.37 -16.06
CA GLY A 131 -5.64 -0.94 -15.55
C GLY A 131 -6.32 -2.10 -16.28
N THR A 132 -7.60 -1.93 -16.65
CA THR A 132 -8.32 -2.93 -17.46
C THR A 132 -7.78 -3.00 -18.89
N PHE A 133 -7.42 -1.86 -19.48
CA PHE A 133 -6.74 -1.81 -20.77
C PHE A 133 -5.39 -2.54 -20.72
N LEU A 134 -4.54 -2.26 -19.73
CA LEU A 134 -3.22 -2.89 -19.60
C LEU A 134 -3.30 -4.41 -19.43
N THR A 135 -4.30 -4.92 -18.68
CA THR A 135 -4.49 -6.36 -18.47
C THR A 135 -5.07 -7.12 -19.66
N ARG A 136 -5.82 -6.44 -20.55
CA ARG A 136 -6.64 -7.08 -21.60
C ARG A 136 -6.21 -6.78 -23.04
N SER A 137 -5.34 -5.80 -23.25
CA SER A 137 -4.94 -5.37 -24.60
C SER A 137 -3.72 -6.12 -25.15
N GLY A 138 -2.87 -6.68 -24.29
CA GLY A 138 -1.61 -7.31 -24.70
C GLY A 138 -0.54 -6.34 -25.21
N VAL A 139 -0.76 -5.02 -25.09
CA VAL A 139 0.15 -3.98 -25.61
C VAL A 139 1.45 -3.82 -24.80
N ILE A 140 1.47 -4.28 -23.54
CA ILE A 140 2.68 -4.30 -22.72
C ILE A 140 2.87 -5.72 -22.18
N SER A 141 4.12 -6.19 -22.16
CA SER A 141 4.48 -7.44 -21.48
C SER A 141 4.21 -7.35 -19.99
N SER A 142 3.39 -8.26 -19.47
CA SER A 142 3.05 -8.36 -18.05
C SER A 142 2.76 -9.82 -17.69
N VAL A 143 3.17 -10.23 -16.50
CA VAL A 143 2.84 -11.56 -15.96
C VAL A 143 1.33 -11.70 -15.69
N HIS A 144 0.63 -10.58 -15.59
CA HIS A 144 -0.81 -10.46 -15.34
C HIS A 144 -1.61 -10.14 -16.61
N ALA A 145 -1.02 -10.21 -17.81
CA ALA A 145 -1.76 -10.04 -19.06
C ALA A 145 -2.53 -11.34 -19.40
N PHE A 146 -3.84 -11.22 -19.63
CA PHE A 146 -4.73 -12.39 -19.75
C PHE A 146 -5.18 -12.73 -21.17
N THR A 147 -5.07 -11.79 -22.12
CA THR A 147 -5.55 -11.98 -23.50
C THR A 147 -4.82 -11.06 -24.48
N GLU A 148 -4.55 -11.59 -25.66
CA GLU A 148 -4.37 -10.82 -26.89
C GLU A 148 -5.74 -10.70 -27.56
N GLY A 149 -6.26 -9.49 -27.73
CA GLY A 149 -7.59 -9.30 -28.30
C GLY A 149 -7.83 -7.88 -28.79
N THR A 150 -8.77 -7.73 -29.72
CA THR A 150 -9.15 -6.44 -30.33
C THR A 150 -9.80 -5.46 -29.36
N ILE A 151 -10.07 -5.91 -28.12
CA ILE A 151 -10.76 -5.11 -27.09
C ILE A 151 -9.93 -3.93 -26.59
N GLY A 152 -8.60 -3.95 -26.75
CA GLY A 152 -7.73 -2.84 -26.36
C GLY A 152 -8.18 -1.50 -26.93
N LEU A 153 -8.59 -1.47 -28.21
CA LEU A 153 -9.06 -0.25 -28.86
C LEU A 153 -10.36 0.28 -28.24
N TYR A 154 -11.29 -0.60 -27.84
CA TYR A 154 -12.53 -0.19 -27.16
C TYR A 154 -12.25 0.47 -25.82
N PHE A 155 -11.35 -0.11 -25.01
CA PHE A 155 -10.97 0.52 -23.74
C PHE A 155 -10.24 1.86 -23.96
N LEU A 156 -9.33 1.94 -24.94
CA LEU A 156 -8.64 3.18 -25.26
C LEU A 156 -9.62 4.28 -25.71
N SER A 157 -10.58 3.93 -26.57
CA SER A 157 -11.63 4.83 -27.04
C SER A 157 -12.54 5.28 -25.90
N PHE A 158 -12.86 4.35 -24.98
CA PHE A 158 -13.66 4.65 -23.79
C PHE A 158 -12.92 5.56 -22.80
N ILE A 159 -11.62 5.34 -22.58
CA ILE A 159 -10.77 6.26 -21.79
C ILE A 159 -10.80 7.65 -22.40
N ALA A 160 -10.58 7.78 -23.72
CA ALA A 160 -10.59 9.06 -24.41
C ALA A 160 -11.95 9.76 -24.28
N PHE A 161 -13.05 9.03 -24.49
CA PHE A 161 -14.40 9.56 -24.31
C PHE A 161 -14.66 10.06 -22.89
N VAL A 162 -14.40 9.23 -21.87
CA VAL A 162 -14.63 9.59 -20.46
C VAL A 162 -13.75 10.77 -20.06
N LEU A 163 -12.49 10.81 -20.51
CA LEU A 163 -11.57 11.91 -20.23
C LEU A 163 -12.09 13.22 -20.83
N ILE A 164 -12.39 13.24 -22.13
CA ILE A 164 -12.88 14.44 -22.83
C ILE A 164 -14.19 14.92 -22.22
N PHE A 165 -15.14 14.00 -22.00
CA PHE A 165 -16.44 14.32 -21.41
C PHE A 165 -16.30 14.93 -20.01
N SER A 166 -15.49 14.31 -19.14
CA SER A 166 -15.28 14.78 -17.78
C SER A 166 -14.56 16.12 -17.72
N LEU A 167 -13.56 16.33 -18.60
CA LEU A 167 -12.85 17.61 -18.72
C LEU A 167 -13.76 18.71 -19.24
N ALA A 168 -14.61 18.43 -20.24
CA ALA A 168 -15.58 19.39 -20.76
C ALA A 168 -16.57 19.84 -19.68
N LEU A 169 -17.09 18.91 -18.87
CA LEU A 169 -17.95 19.23 -17.74
C LEU A 169 -17.24 20.05 -16.67
N LEU A 170 -16.01 19.68 -16.31
CA LEU A 170 -15.22 20.40 -15.30
C LEU A 170 -14.89 21.82 -15.76
N ALA A 171 -14.52 21.99 -17.02
CA ALA A 171 -14.26 23.29 -17.64
C ALA A 171 -15.53 24.14 -17.70
N GLY A 172 -16.65 23.56 -18.12
CA GLY A 172 -17.95 24.24 -18.21
C GLY A 172 -18.50 24.70 -16.85
N ARG A 173 -18.18 24.00 -15.77
CA ARG A 173 -18.59 24.36 -14.39
C ARG A 173 -17.51 25.11 -13.59
N SER A 174 -16.39 25.44 -14.22
CA SER A 174 -15.22 25.99 -13.52
C SER A 174 -15.49 27.29 -12.75
N SER A 175 -16.39 28.15 -13.26
CA SER A 175 -16.81 29.39 -12.61
C SER A 175 -17.61 29.14 -11.32
N GLU A 176 -18.50 28.14 -11.33
CA GLU A 176 -19.31 27.73 -10.17
C GLU A 176 -18.49 27.00 -9.10
N LEU A 177 -17.43 26.31 -9.51
CA LEU A 177 -16.52 25.56 -8.63
C LEU A 177 -15.48 26.43 -7.93
N ARG A 178 -15.35 27.70 -8.32
CA ARG A 178 -14.32 28.62 -7.82
C ARG A 178 -14.76 29.23 -6.49
N LYS A 179 -14.52 28.50 -5.40
CA LYS A 179 -14.77 28.97 -4.03
C LYS A 179 -13.53 29.64 -3.42
N HIS A 180 -13.75 30.71 -2.65
CA HIS A 180 -12.73 31.63 -2.11
C HIS A 180 -12.20 31.19 -0.74
N GLY A 181 -11.67 29.98 -0.61
CA GLY A 181 -10.94 29.61 0.60
C GLY A 181 -9.47 30.03 0.50
N HIS A 182 -8.94 30.66 1.55
CA HIS A 182 -7.54 31.10 1.62
C HIS A 182 -6.73 30.22 2.59
N LEU A 183 -5.42 30.09 2.30
CA LEU A 183 -4.46 29.49 3.23
C LEU A 183 -4.04 30.53 4.27
N ASP A 184 -4.41 30.29 5.53
CA ASP A 184 -4.15 31.23 6.63
C ASP A 184 -2.69 31.18 7.11
N SER A 185 -1.99 30.05 6.94
CA SER A 185 -0.62 29.85 7.43
C SER A 185 0.10 28.72 6.69
N MET A 186 1.41 28.87 6.49
CA MET A 186 2.28 27.81 5.95
C MET A 186 2.51 26.66 6.95
N LEU A 187 2.42 26.92 8.25
CA LEU A 187 2.54 25.90 9.31
C LEU A 187 1.17 25.45 9.79
N SER A 188 0.42 24.86 8.87
CA SER A 188 -0.95 24.43 9.09
C SER A 188 -1.20 23.02 8.57
N ARG A 189 -2.24 22.36 9.11
CA ARG A 189 -2.66 21.05 8.61
C ARG A 189 -3.13 21.14 7.15
N GLU A 190 -3.71 22.26 6.76
CA GLU A 190 -4.11 22.58 5.38
C GLU A 190 -2.91 22.52 4.42
N THR A 191 -1.80 23.16 4.77
CA THR A 191 -0.58 23.13 3.96
C THR A 191 0.00 21.74 3.85
N VAL A 192 0.04 20.97 4.95
CA VAL A 192 0.51 19.57 4.89
C VAL A 192 -0.37 18.70 4.01
N PHE A 193 -1.70 18.88 4.04
CA PHE A 193 -2.59 18.15 3.12
C PHE A 193 -2.35 18.53 1.65
N LEU A 194 -2.05 19.80 1.35
CA LEU A 194 -1.71 20.24 0.00
C LEU A 194 -0.40 19.62 -0.48
N VAL A 195 0.67 19.67 0.33
CA VAL A 195 1.96 19.06 0.00
C VAL A 195 1.83 17.54 -0.15
N ASN A 196 1.10 16.89 0.75
CA ASN A 196 0.78 15.46 0.65
C ASN A 196 0.09 15.12 -0.67
N ASN A 197 -0.90 15.92 -1.08
CA ASN A 197 -1.59 15.72 -2.36
C ASN A 197 -0.64 15.88 -3.54
N LEU A 198 0.19 16.93 -3.54
CA LEU A 198 1.19 17.14 -4.58
C LEU A 198 2.14 15.95 -4.70
N LEU A 199 2.64 15.43 -3.57
CA LEU A 199 3.53 14.27 -3.55
C LEU A 199 2.83 12.99 -4.04
N LEU A 200 1.60 12.72 -3.60
CA LEU A 200 0.83 11.56 -4.06
C LEU A 200 0.55 11.62 -5.56
N THR A 201 0.16 12.78 -6.09
CA THR A 201 -0.09 12.96 -7.52
C THR A 201 1.20 12.91 -8.35
N ALA A 202 2.31 13.46 -7.83
CA ALA A 202 3.63 13.34 -8.45
C ALA A 202 4.12 11.87 -8.48
N PHE A 203 3.82 11.11 -7.43
CA PHE A 203 4.08 9.67 -7.38
C PHE A 203 3.26 8.95 -8.46
N THR A 204 1.94 9.17 -8.51
CA THR A 204 1.08 8.61 -9.56
C THR A 204 1.61 8.95 -10.95
N PHE A 205 1.96 10.21 -11.21
CA PHE A 205 2.46 10.65 -12.51
C PHE A 205 3.78 9.95 -12.88
N THR A 206 4.69 9.80 -11.92
CA THR A 206 5.98 9.10 -12.12
C THR A 206 5.76 7.64 -12.49
N VAL A 207 4.86 6.95 -11.78
CA VAL A 207 4.52 5.54 -12.07
C VAL A 207 3.81 5.42 -13.42
N LEU A 208 2.90 6.34 -13.74
CA LEU A 208 2.20 6.39 -15.02
C LEU A 208 3.18 6.57 -16.17
N LEU A 209 4.10 7.52 -16.03
CA LEU A 209 5.12 7.80 -17.03
C LEU A 209 6.01 6.57 -17.24
N GLY A 210 6.56 6.00 -16.17
CA GLY A 210 7.41 4.80 -16.28
C GLY A 210 6.68 3.61 -16.90
N THR A 211 5.40 3.42 -16.58
CA THR A 211 4.58 2.31 -17.07
C THR A 211 4.22 2.48 -18.55
N LEU A 212 3.89 3.69 -18.99
CA LEU A 212 3.48 3.97 -20.37
C LEU A 212 4.64 4.33 -21.31
N PHE A 213 5.82 4.63 -20.77
CA PHE A 213 6.99 5.01 -21.58
C PHE A 213 7.36 3.98 -22.66
N PRO A 214 7.35 2.65 -22.39
CA PRO A 214 7.53 1.64 -23.45
C PRO A 214 6.61 1.81 -24.65
N LEU A 215 5.32 2.07 -24.41
CA LEU A 215 4.33 2.26 -25.48
C LEU A 215 4.63 3.52 -26.31
N VAL A 216 5.02 4.61 -25.63
CA VAL A 216 5.37 5.86 -26.31
C VAL A 216 6.65 5.69 -27.14
N ALA A 217 7.66 5.01 -26.60
CA ALA A 217 8.92 4.75 -27.30
C ALA A 217 8.70 3.87 -28.54
N GLU A 218 7.87 2.83 -28.44
CA GLU A 218 7.52 1.99 -29.57
C GLU A 218 6.73 2.77 -30.62
N ALA A 219 5.73 3.57 -30.22
CA ALA A 219 4.92 4.34 -31.15
C ALA A 219 5.70 5.45 -31.90
N VAL A 220 6.67 6.10 -31.24
CA VAL A 220 7.41 7.24 -31.82
C VAL A 220 8.71 6.82 -32.50
N ARG A 221 9.42 5.85 -31.94
CA ARG A 221 10.77 5.46 -32.40
C ARG A 221 10.83 4.04 -32.98
N GLY A 222 9.76 3.26 -32.89
CA GLY A 222 9.73 1.87 -33.35
C GLY A 222 10.62 0.92 -32.52
N VAL A 223 11.06 1.34 -31.33
CA VAL A 223 11.94 0.52 -30.48
C VAL A 223 11.19 0.03 -29.24
N LYS A 224 11.33 -1.26 -28.94
CA LYS A 224 10.83 -1.84 -27.70
C LYS A 224 11.83 -1.60 -26.59
N VAL A 225 11.38 -0.92 -25.53
CA VAL A 225 12.17 -0.67 -24.32
C VAL A 225 11.43 -1.21 -23.11
N THR A 226 12.16 -1.59 -22.06
CA THR A 226 11.59 -1.99 -20.79
C THR A 226 12.02 -1.01 -19.70
N VAL A 227 11.08 -0.65 -18.81
CA VAL A 227 11.36 0.19 -17.65
C VAL A 227 11.19 -0.67 -16.41
N GLY A 228 12.30 -0.98 -15.75
CA GLY A 228 12.34 -1.86 -14.58
C GLY A 228 12.49 -1.10 -13.25
N ALA A 229 12.60 -1.89 -12.17
CA ALA A 229 12.74 -1.41 -10.79
C ALA A 229 13.77 -0.28 -10.57
N PRO A 230 14.94 -0.23 -11.24
CA PRO A 230 15.90 0.86 -11.03
C PRO A 230 15.34 2.26 -11.29
N PHE A 231 14.52 2.43 -12.33
CA PHE A 231 13.86 3.70 -12.63
C PHE A 231 12.87 4.06 -11.53
N PHE A 232 11.96 3.15 -11.23
CA PHE A 232 10.90 3.41 -10.27
C PHE A 232 11.47 3.68 -8.88
N ASN A 233 12.36 2.82 -8.36
CA ASN A 233 12.96 2.99 -7.03
C ASN A 233 13.68 4.33 -6.90
N ARG A 234 14.48 4.72 -7.91
CA ARG A 234 15.20 6.01 -7.91
C ARG A 234 14.25 7.20 -7.81
N MET A 235 13.12 7.15 -8.50
CA MET A 235 12.18 8.27 -8.58
C MET A 235 11.18 8.30 -7.42
N THR A 236 10.80 7.13 -6.88
CA THR A 236 9.69 7.01 -5.94
C THR A 236 10.13 6.95 -4.49
N VAL A 237 11.31 6.37 -4.18
CA VAL A 237 11.84 6.30 -2.80
C VAL A 237 11.93 7.68 -2.14
N PRO A 238 12.44 8.76 -2.80
CA PRO A 238 12.44 10.10 -2.21
C PRO A 238 11.04 10.59 -1.82
N ILE A 239 10.05 10.29 -2.67
CA ILE A 239 8.65 10.67 -2.46
C ILE A 239 8.05 9.86 -1.29
N MET A 240 8.32 8.56 -1.23
CA MET A 240 7.86 7.69 -0.15
C MET A 240 8.40 8.12 1.21
N VAL A 241 9.70 8.44 1.29
CA VAL A 241 10.35 8.94 2.52
C VAL A 241 9.76 10.30 2.94
N ALA A 242 9.51 11.20 1.98
CA ALA A 242 8.83 12.47 2.26
C ALA A 242 7.39 12.28 2.77
N LEU A 243 6.62 11.37 2.16
CA LEU A 243 5.27 11.03 2.62
C LEU A 243 5.27 10.42 4.03
N LEU A 244 6.26 9.58 4.35
CA LEU A 244 6.44 8.99 5.67
C LEU A 244 6.67 10.07 6.74
N PHE A 245 7.48 11.09 6.43
CA PHE A 245 7.66 12.25 7.31
C PHE A 245 6.35 13.04 7.51
N LEU A 246 5.63 13.33 6.42
CA LEU A 246 4.33 14.03 6.50
C LEU A 246 3.28 13.26 7.30
N MET A 247 3.35 11.92 7.29
CA MET A 247 2.47 11.05 8.09
C MET A 247 2.67 11.23 9.60
N GLY A 248 3.85 11.68 10.04
CA GLY A 248 4.12 12.07 11.42
C GLY A 248 3.71 13.51 11.73
N VAL A 249 4.05 14.46 10.85
CA VAL A 249 3.80 15.90 11.08
C VAL A 249 2.31 16.24 10.98
N GLY A 250 1.62 15.74 9.97
CA GLY A 250 0.24 16.11 9.64
C GLY A 250 -0.76 15.90 10.79
N PRO A 251 -0.79 14.73 11.45
CA PRO A 251 -1.65 14.48 12.61
C PRO A 251 -1.48 15.48 13.76
N MET A 252 -0.29 16.04 13.93
CA MET A 252 0.10 16.87 15.07
C MET A 252 -0.17 18.37 14.88
N LEU A 253 -0.15 18.84 13.64
CA LEU A 253 -0.42 20.24 13.33
C LEU A 253 -1.89 20.58 13.56
N PRO A 254 -2.23 21.71 14.19
CA PRO A 254 -3.60 22.17 14.26
C PRO A 254 -4.12 22.66 12.90
N TRP A 255 -5.43 22.84 12.79
CA TRP A 255 -6.02 23.59 11.68
C TRP A 255 -5.76 25.09 11.89
N ARG A 256 -5.51 25.83 10.81
CA ARG A 256 -5.13 27.26 10.82
C ARG A 256 -3.76 27.52 11.50
N VAL A 257 -3.71 28.46 12.45
CA VAL A 257 -2.47 28.95 13.06
C VAL A 257 -2.02 28.04 14.20
N ALA A 258 -0.79 27.55 14.12
CA ALA A 258 -0.17 26.78 15.18
C ALA A 258 0.36 27.66 16.32
N ASN A 259 0.02 27.32 17.56
CA ASN A 259 0.77 27.80 18.71
C ASN A 259 2.13 27.08 18.72
N VAL A 260 3.20 27.84 18.51
CA VAL A 260 4.57 27.31 18.39
C VAL A 260 5.01 26.55 19.64
N GLU A 261 4.65 27.04 20.82
CA GLU A 261 5.04 26.42 22.10
C GLU A 261 4.31 25.08 22.32
N GLU A 262 3.02 25.03 22.00
CA GLU A 262 2.27 23.78 22.04
C GLU A 262 2.83 22.78 21.02
N LEU A 263 3.13 23.24 19.80
CA LEU A 263 3.67 22.41 18.72
C LEU A 263 5.03 21.81 19.10
N LYS A 264 5.94 22.61 19.67
CA LYS A 264 7.24 22.13 20.20
C LYS A 264 7.03 21.00 21.21
N ARG A 265 6.09 21.16 22.15
CA ARG A 265 5.75 20.11 23.14
C ARG A 265 5.10 18.87 22.51
N LYS A 266 4.41 19.01 21.36
CA LYS A 266 3.87 17.84 20.62
C LYS A 266 4.96 17.09 19.86
N LEU A 267 5.92 17.81 19.29
CA LEU A 267 6.97 17.26 18.44
C LEU A 267 8.16 16.70 19.22
N LEU A 268 8.39 17.13 20.47
CA LEU A 268 9.55 16.72 21.26
C LEU A 268 9.77 15.20 21.30
N VAL A 269 8.77 14.42 21.73
CA VAL A 269 8.88 12.96 21.85
C VAL A 269 9.13 12.30 20.48
N PRO A 270 8.36 12.62 19.43
CA PRO A 270 8.65 12.11 18.08
C PRO A 270 10.02 12.45 17.53
N THR A 271 10.47 13.69 17.70
CA THR A 271 11.79 14.13 17.24
C THR A 271 12.90 13.42 18.01
N LEU A 272 12.73 13.17 19.31
CA LEU A 272 13.68 12.36 20.08
C LEU A 272 13.70 10.91 19.59
N ALA A 273 12.54 10.29 19.33
CA ALA A 273 12.47 8.95 18.78
C ALA A 273 13.19 8.84 17.41
N MET A 274 13.02 9.85 16.56
CA MET A 274 13.72 9.98 15.28
C MET A 274 15.24 10.04 15.47
N ILE A 275 15.73 10.95 16.33
CA ILE A 275 17.17 11.16 16.57
C ILE A 275 17.81 9.90 17.17
N VAL A 276 17.16 9.28 18.16
CA VAL A 276 17.65 8.04 18.80
C VAL A 276 17.71 6.91 17.80
N THR A 277 16.67 6.73 16.97
CA THR A 277 16.65 5.69 15.94
C THR A 277 17.74 5.91 14.90
N LEU A 278 17.89 7.14 14.42
CA LEU A 278 18.93 7.51 13.46
C LEU A 278 20.34 7.29 14.04
N GLY A 279 20.59 7.77 15.26
CA GLY A 279 21.86 7.61 15.95
C GLY A 279 22.21 6.14 16.18
N THR A 280 21.23 5.34 16.63
CA THR A 280 21.41 3.90 16.84
C THR A 280 21.73 3.19 15.53
N ALA A 281 20.98 3.46 14.45
CA ALA A 281 21.23 2.84 13.14
C ALA A 281 22.64 3.16 12.62
N VAL A 282 23.10 4.41 12.74
CA VAL A 282 24.45 4.81 12.35
C VAL A 282 25.52 4.13 13.20
N VAL A 283 25.32 4.05 14.52
CA VAL A 283 26.26 3.37 15.45
C VAL A 283 26.35 1.87 15.16
N LEU A 284 25.24 1.23 14.78
CA LEU A 284 25.20 -0.17 14.35
C LEU A 284 25.77 -0.39 12.93
N GLY A 285 26.30 0.65 12.29
CA GLY A 285 27.03 0.55 11.03
C GLY A 285 26.19 0.74 9.78
N MET A 286 24.91 1.09 9.89
CA MET A 286 24.06 1.34 8.72
C MET A 286 24.50 2.61 7.97
N ARG A 287 24.72 2.49 6.66
CA ARG A 287 25.19 3.59 5.80
C ARG A 287 24.25 3.95 4.64
N ASP A 288 23.23 3.14 4.37
CA ASP A 288 22.28 3.44 3.31
C ASP A 288 21.46 4.70 3.65
N PHE A 289 21.62 5.74 2.83
CA PHE A 289 21.04 7.06 3.09
C PHE A 289 19.51 7.02 3.17
N TRP A 290 18.86 6.36 2.20
CA TRP A 290 17.41 6.31 2.14
C TRP A 290 16.83 5.46 3.26
N GLY A 291 17.48 4.34 3.59
CA GLY A 291 17.09 3.51 4.71
C GLY A 291 17.22 4.24 6.05
N LEU A 292 18.27 5.04 6.25
CA LEU A 292 18.47 5.80 7.49
C LEU A 292 17.33 6.80 7.68
N LEU A 293 16.97 7.52 6.62
CA LEU A 293 15.83 8.44 6.65
C LEU A 293 14.51 7.70 6.83
N ALA A 294 14.30 6.57 6.16
CA ALA A 294 13.09 5.79 6.26
C ALA A 294 12.86 5.28 7.70
N PHE A 295 13.86 4.68 8.35
CA PHE A 295 13.73 4.26 9.76
C PHE A 295 13.54 5.44 10.71
N ALA A 296 14.28 6.53 10.53
CA ALA A 296 14.14 7.73 11.35
C ALA A 296 12.72 8.33 11.25
N PHE A 297 12.21 8.49 10.03
CA PHE A 297 10.87 9.04 9.80
C PHE A 297 9.76 8.03 10.16
N ALA A 298 10.00 6.72 10.06
CA ALA A 298 9.09 5.71 10.60
C ALA A 298 8.97 5.84 12.11
N ALA A 299 10.09 5.97 12.83
CA ALA A 299 10.09 6.16 14.29
C ALA A 299 9.39 7.47 14.69
N PHE A 300 9.65 8.56 13.95
CA PHE A 300 8.97 9.84 14.11
C PHE A 300 7.45 9.71 13.94
N ALA A 301 7.01 9.10 12.83
CA ALA A 301 5.60 8.95 12.51
C ALA A 301 4.89 7.99 13.48
N LEU A 302 5.53 6.88 13.83
CA LEU A 302 4.97 5.86 14.74
C LEU A 302 4.74 6.44 16.13
N SER A 303 5.78 7.02 16.73
CA SER A 303 5.70 7.67 18.04
C SER A 303 4.66 8.79 18.04
N GLY A 304 4.56 9.54 16.95
CA GLY A 304 3.55 10.58 16.82
C GLY A 304 2.11 10.09 16.76
N ASN A 305 1.85 9.03 15.99
CA ASN A 305 0.53 8.44 15.92
C ASN A 305 0.16 7.77 17.26
N ILE A 306 1.09 7.06 17.92
CA ILE A 306 0.88 6.48 19.26
C ILE A 306 0.56 7.59 20.28
N GLN A 307 1.29 8.70 20.24
CA GLN A 307 1.07 9.84 21.12
C GLN A 307 -0.36 10.39 21.04
N GLU A 308 -0.99 10.40 19.86
CA GLU A 308 -2.38 10.85 19.69
C GLU A 308 -3.39 9.96 20.42
N TYR A 309 -3.14 8.65 20.51
CA TYR A 309 -3.96 7.74 21.33
C TYR A 309 -3.72 7.96 22.82
N VAL A 310 -2.46 8.08 23.25
CA VAL A 310 -2.11 8.27 24.66
C VAL A 310 -2.67 9.58 25.21
N ARG A 311 -2.43 10.70 24.51
CA ARG A 311 -2.92 12.02 24.91
C ARG A 311 -4.45 12.09 24.87
N GLY A 312 -5.06 11.55 23.82
CA GLY A 312 -6.53 11.49 23.72
C GLY A 312 -7.17 10.70 24.85
N THR A 313 -6.58 9.56 25.21
CA THR A 313 -7.08 8.69 26.30
C THR A 313 -6.92 9.37 27.65
N ALA A 314 -5.75 9.97 27.91
CA ALA A 314 -5.48 10.70 29.14
C ALA A 314 -6.42 11.90 29.32
N ALA A 315 -6.65 12.69 28.26
CA ALA A 315 -7.58 13.82 28.30
C ALA A 315 -9.01 13.37 28.60
N ARG A 316 -9.47 12.27 27.98
CA ARG A 316 -10.80 11.74 28.23
C ARG A 316 -10.96 11.19 29.65
N ARG A 317 -9.95 10.48 30.16
CA ARG A 317 -9.93 9.98 31.54
C ARG A 317 -10.02 11.11 32.55
N ARG A 318 -9.28 12.21 32.34
CA ARG A 318 -9.35 13.41 33.20
C ARG A 318 -10.73 14.07 33.17
N ALA A 319 -11.39 14.09 32.02
CA ALA A 319 -12.70 14.73 31.85
C ALA A 319 -13.89 13.89 32.36
N GLN A 320 -13.85 12.56 32.21
CA GLN A 320 -15.00 11.68 32.46
C GLN A 320 -14.81 10.73 33.65
N GLY A 321 -13.61 10.69 34.24
CA GLY A 321 -13.25 9.70 35.27
C GLY A 321 -13.15 8.26 34.73
N GLY A 322 -12.85 7.31 35.62
CA GLY A 322 -12.81 5.87 35.31
C GLY A 322 -11.44 5.30 34.91
N GLY A 323 -11.46 4.01 34.52
CA GLY A 323 -10.27 3.24 34.13
C GLY A 323 -9.77 3.54 32.71
N TRP A 324 -8.49 3.27 32.46
CA TRP A 324 -7.82 3.55 31.17
C TRP A 324 -8.49 2.86 29.99
N LEU A 325 -8.85 1.57 30.14
CA LEU A 325 -9.51 0.79 29.08
C LEU A 325 -10.86 1.39 28.66
N ARG A 326 -11.67 1.86 29.62
CA ARG A 326 -12.95 2.52 29.35
C ARG A 326 -12.74 3.86 28.63
N ALA A 327 -11.75 4.63 29.04
CA ALA A 327 -11.40 5.89 28.38
C ALA A 327 -10.91 5.65 26.93
N PHE A 328 -10.07 4.64 26.71
CA PHE A 328 -9.57 4.27 25.39
C PHE A 328 -10.70 3.78 24.46
N GLY A 329 -11.53 2.85 24.93
CA GLY A 329 -12.70 2.38 24.18
C GLY A 329 -13.68 3.51 23.86
N GLY A 330 -13.90 4.43 24.80
CA GLY A 330 -14.73 5.62 24.58
C GLY A 330 -14.12 6.60 23.57
N LEU A 331 -12.79 6.75 23.56
CA LEU A 331 -12.06 7.61 22.63
C LEU A 331 -12.23 7.15 21.18
N ILE A 332 -11.98 5.86 20.94
CA ILE A 332 -12.04 5.23 19.62
C ILE A 332 -13.46 5.26 19.07
N ASN A 333 -14.46 4.90 19.89
CA ASN A 333 -15.87 4.89 19.48
C ASN A 333 -16.45 6.29 19.24
N ALA A 334 -15.93 7.33 19.91
CA ALA A 334 -16.40 8.70 19.70
C ALA A 334 -15.95 9.27 18.35
N ASN A 335 -14.79 8.85 17.84
CA ASN A 335 -14.22 9.39 16.60
C ASN A 335 -13.62 8.27 15.71
N PRO A 336 -14.45 7.33 15.21
CA PRO A 336 -13.99 6.18 14.43
C PRO A 336 -13.17 6.61 13.20
N ARG A 337 -13.62 7.64 12.47
CA ARG A 337 -12.87 8.24 11.34
C ARG A 337 -11.44 8.65 11.69
N ARG A 338 -11.22 9.28 12.86
CA ARG A 338 -9.90 9.81 13.24
C ARG A 338 -8.97 8.68 13.65
N TYR A 339 -9.44 7.82 14.56
CA TYR A 339 -8.64 6.74 15.12
C TYR A 339 -8.52 5.54 14.17
N GLY A 340 -9.44 5.35 13.23
CA GLY A 340 -9.27 4.43 12.10
C GLY A 340 -8.19 4.90 11.15
N GLY A 341 -8.13 6.22 10.87
CA GLY A 341 -7.07 6.82 10.07
C GLY A 341 -5.68 6.66 10.70
N TYR A 342 -5.54 6.93 12.01
CA TYR A 342 -4.27 6.70 12.72
C TYR A 342 -3.86 5.23 12.75
N PHE A 343 -4.82 4.31 12.88
CA PHE A 343 -4.52 2.88 12.82
C PHE A 343 -4.03 2.46 11.43
N ALA A 344 -4.63 3.00 10.37
CA ALA A 344 -4.16 2.78 9.01
C ALA A 344 -2.76 3.37 8.76
N HIS A 345 -2.47 4.57 9.30
CA HIS A 345 -1.12 5.14 9.25
C HIS A 345 -0.09 4.25 9.95
N ILE A 346 -0.39 3.75 11.15
CA ILE A 346 0.51 2.80 11.85
C ILE A 346 0.74 1.56 10.99
N GLY A 347 -0.30 1.02 10.34
CA GLY A 347 -0.16 -0.10 9.41
C GLY A 347 0.80 0.21 8.25
N LEU A 348 0.67 1.37 7.61
CA LEU A 348 1.57 1.77 6.53
C LEU A 348 3.01 2.02 7.01
N ILE A 349 3.18 2.54 8.22
CA ILE A 349 4.51 2.72 8.84
C ILE A 349 5.18 1.35 9.10
N LEU A 350 4.44 0.35 9.60
CA LEU A 350 4.97 -1.01 9.76
C LEU A 350 5.37 -1.63 8.42
N ALA A 351 4.55 -1.44 7.39
CA ALA A 351 4.92 -1.88 6.04
C ALA A 351 6.16 -1.17 5.51
N ALA A 352 6.31 0.14 5.74
CA ALA A 352 7.52 0.88 5.36
C ALA A 352 8.77 0.38 6.11
N ILE A 353 8.65 0.01 7.38
CA ILE A 353 9.73 -0.62 8.16
C ILE A 353 10.12 -1.96 7.54
N GLY A 354 9.13 -2.82 7.24
CA GLY A 354 9.36 -4.11 6.58
C GLY A 354 10.05 -3.97 5.23
N ILE A 355 9.57 -3.06 4.38
CA ILE A 355 10.17 -2.78 3.06
C ILE A 355 11.61 -2.28 3.20
N THR A 356 11.85 -1.35 4.13
CA THR A 356 13.19 -0.78 4.34
C THR A 356 14.15 -1.86 4.84
N ALA A 357 13.72 -2.66 5.83
CA ALA A 357 14.55 -3.72 6.38
C ALA A 357 14.87 -4.79 5.32
N SER A 358 13.87 -5.29 4.61
CA SER A 358 14.06 -6.30 3.56
C SER A 358 14.88 -5.78 2.37
N THR A 359 15.02 -4.46 2.21
CA THR A 359 15.87 -3.88 1.16
C THR A 359 17.31 -3.71 1.63
N VAL A 360 17.50 -3.20 2.86
CA VAL A 360 18.83 -2.81 3.37
C VAL A 360 19.59 -4.01 3.96
N PHE A 361 18.87 -4.92 4.63
CA PHE A 361 19.48 -5.98 5.44
C PHE A 361 19.32 -7.37 4.83
N ARG A 362 18.77 -7.48 3.61
CA ARG A 362 18.68 -8.73 2.88
C ARG A 362 20.06 -9.31 2.62
N VAL A 363 20.19 -10.62 2.82
CA VAL A 363 21.40 -11.39 2.47
C VAL A 363 20.99 -12.55 1.58
N GLU A 364 21.73 -12.74 0.48
CA GLU A 364 21.49 -13.83 -0.48
C GLU A 364 22.79 -14.61 -0.71
N ARG A 365 22.66 -15.94 -0.78
CA ARG A 365 23.75 -16.83 -1.16
C ARG A 365 23.24 -17.88 -2.13
N GLN A 366 23.93 -18.03 -3.26
CA GLN A 366 23.69 -19.11 -4.20
C GLN A 366 24.70 -20.22 -3.99
N ALA A 367 24.25 -21.47 -4.04
CA ALA A 367 25.10 -22.64 -3.87
C ALA A 367 24.57 -23.83 -4.68
N THR A 368 25.49 -24.62 -5.24
CA THR A 368 25.21 -25.94 -5.81
C THR A 368 25.65 -26.98 -4.79
N LEU A 369 24.73 -27.83 -4.35
CA LEU A 369 24.94 -28.79 -3.28
C LEU A 369 24.77 -30.22 -3.80
N GLN A 370 25.64 -31.12 -3.35
CA GLN A 370 25.44 -32.58 -3.42
C GLN A 370 24.59 -33.06 -2.24
N VAL A 371 24.01 -34.26 -2.38
CA VAL A 371 23.23 -34.88 -1.29
C VAL A 371 24.08 -35.00 -0.02
N GLY A 372 23.58 -34.47 1.09
CA GLY A 372 24.25 -34.40 2.38
C GLY A 372 25.06 -33.12 2.62
N GLU A 373 25.37 -32.34 1.58
CA GLU A 373 26.04 -31.05 1.73
C GLU A 373 25.10 -29.97 2.23
N SER A 374 25.68 -28.90 2.80
CA SER A 374 24.92 -27.80 3.35
C SER A 374 25.53 -26.44 3.02
N VAL A 375 24.66 -25.43 3.01
CA VAL A 375 25.04 -24.02 2.88
C VAL A 375 24.63 -23.28 4.15
N THR A 376 25.49 -22.39 4.63
CA THR A 376 25.23 -21.56 5.82
C THR A 376 25.06 -20.09 5.42
N ILE A 377 24.05 -19.44 5.99
CA ILE A 377 23.73 -18.01 5.80
C ILE A 377 23.10 -17.45 7.09
N GLY A 378 23.76 -16.46 7.70
CA GLY A 378 23.34 -15.94 9.01
C GLY A 378 23.29 -17.05 10.07
N GLU A 379 22.15 -17.18 10.75
CA GLU A 379 21.86 -18.22 11.75
C GLU A 379 21.44 -19.58 11.14
N TYR A 380 21.24 -19.64 9.81
CA TYR A 380 20.70 -20.81 9.13
C TYR A 380 21.79 -21.67 8.51
N THR A 381 21.66 -22.98 8.71
CA THR A 381 22.34 -24.00 7.90
C THR A 381 21.28 -24.81 7.17
N VAL A 382 21.37 -24.89 5.85
CA VAL A 382 20.40 -25.58 5.00
C VAL A 382 21.10 -26.74 4.32
N ARG A 383 20.68 -27.97 4.62
CA ARG A 383 21.25 -29.20 4.05
C ARG A 383 20.36 -29.74 2.94
N PHE A 384 20.97 -30.15 1.83
CA PHE A 384 20.26 -30.80 0.74
C PHE A 384 20.17 -32.32 0.98
N ASP A 385 18.96 -32.85 1.10
CA ASP A 385 18.73 -34.27 1.40
C ASP A 385 18.38 -35.11 0.15
N GLY A 386 18.22 -34.46 -1.01
CA GLY A 386 17.94 -35.11 -2.30
C GLY A 386 16.73 -34.54 -3.03
N MET A 387 16.60 -34.91 -4.30
CA MET A 387 15.48 -34.50 -5.16
C MET A 387 14.25 -35.40 -4.97
N ARG A 388 13.07 -34.84 -5.18
CA ARG A 388 11.80 -35.57 -5.23
C ARG A 388 10.95 -35.09 -6.41
N GLY A 389 10.61 -36.02 -7.29
CA GLY A 389 9.61 -35.82 -8.34
C GLY A 389 8.22 -36.26 -7.89
N GLN A 390 7.18 -35.52 -8.28
CA GLN A 390 5.78 -35.89 -8.05
C GLN A 390 4.92 -35.51 -9.24
N GLN A 391 4.10 -36.45 -9.70
CA GLN A 391 3.03 -36.16 -10.66
C GLN A 391 1.83 -35.57 -9.93
N GLU A 392 1.44 -34.35 -10.30
CA GLU A 392 0.18 -33.71 -9.88
C GLU A 392 -0.83 -33.71 -11.06
N PRO A 393 -2.14 -33.50 -10.82
CA PRO A 393 -3.16 -33.60 -11.88
C PRO A 393 -2.93 -32.69 -13.09
N GLN A 394 -2.31 -31.52 -12.90
CA GLN A 394 -2.15 -30.49 -13.94
C GLN A 394 -0.69 -30.22 -14.33
N ARG A 395 0.28 -30.83 -13.63
CA ARG A 395 1.71 -30.56 -13.77
C ARG A 395 2.58 -31.68 -13.22
N PHE A 396 3.83 -31.73 -13.63
CA PHE A 396 4.87 -32.51 -12.97
C PHE A 396 5.71 -31.59 -12.09
N VAL A 397 6.04 -32.02 -10.89
CA VAL A 397 6.76 -31.23 -9.89
C VAL A 397 8.09 -31.90 -9.59
N VAL A 398 9.17 -31.13 -9.62
CA VAL A 398 10.49 -31.56 -9.14
C VAL A 398 10.94 -30.60 -8.06
N GLY A 399 11.20 -31.08 -6.85
CA GLY A 399 11.67 -30.24 -5.76
C GLY A 399 12.83 -30.84 -4.99
N ALA A 400 13.56 -29.98 -4.29
CA ALA A 400 14.67 -30.36 -3.43
C ALA A 400 14.17 -30.50 -1.99
N ASN A 401 14.44 -31.62 -1.33
CA ASN A 401 14.22 -31.75 0.11
C ASN A 401 15.36 -31.06 0.84
N MET A 402 15.03 -30.04 1.64
CA MET A 402 16.01 -29.23 2.35
C MET A 402 15.75 -29.28 3.86
N THR A 403 16.60 -29.91 4.66
CA THR A 403 16.53 -29.81 6.13
C THR A 403 17.16 -28.50 6.58
N VAL A 404 16.44 -27.73 7.40
CA VAL A 404 16.90 -26.44 7.92
C VAL A 404 17.29 -26.58 9.37
N PHE A 405 18.47 -26.04 9.71
CA PHE A 405 18.98 -25.94 11.05
C PHE A 405 19.11 -24.47 11.46
N VAL A 406 18.77 -24.16 12.71
CA VAL A 406 19.03 -22.85 13.36
C VAL A 406 19.83 -23.12 14.62
N ASP A 407 21.01 -22.52 14.73
CA ASP A 407 21.95 -22.76 15.83
C ASP A 407 22.20 -24.26 16.08
N GLY A 408 22.28 -25.05 14.99
CA GLY A 408 22.50 -26.49 15.02
C GLY A 408 21.28 -27.35 15.38
N ARG A 409 20.11 -26.76 15.68
CA ARG A 409 18.86 -27.50 15.91
C ARG A 409 18.06 -27.65 14.63
N ASP A 410 17.59 -28.85 14.34
CA ASP A 410 16.65 -29.10 13.24
C ASP A 410 15.33 -28.37 13.52
N VAL A 411 14.93 -27.49 12.60
CA VAL A 411 13.70 -26.70 12.69
C VAL A 411 12.65 -27.08 11.64
N GLY A 412 12.91 -28.15 10.88
CA GLY A 412 12.02 -28.72 9.88
C GLY A 412 12.59 -28.68 8.45
N THR A 413 11.80 -29.20 7.52
CA THR A 413 12.17 -29.34 6.11
C THR A 413 11.44 -28.34 5.22
N LEU A 414 12.13 -27.80 4.23
CA LEU A 414 11.59 -26.98 3.15
C LEU A 414 11.68 -27.71 1.81
N PHE A 415 10.75 -27.39 0.90
CA PHE A 415 10.62 -28.06 -0.40
C PHE A 415 10.49 -27.05 -1.55
N PRO A 416 11.57 -26.29 -1.87
CA PRO A 416 11.58 -25.45 -3.06
C PRO A 416 11.48 -26.31 -4.31
N ARG A 417 10.70 -25.88 -5.31
CA ARG A 417 10.31 -26.74 -6.43
C ARG A 417 10.23 -26.02 -7.76
N LEU A 418 10.40 -26.78 -8.83
CA LEU A 418 10.15 -26.43 -10.22
C LEU A 418 8.89 -27.16 -10.70
N ASN A 419 8.00 -26.43 -11.34
CA ASN A 419 6.73 -26.93 -11.83
C ASN A 419 6.73 -26.96 -13.36
N PHE A 420 6.57 -28.14 -13.93
CA PHE A 420 6.56 -28.40 -15.36
C PHE A 420 5.13 -28.52 -15.85
N TYR A 421 4.72 -27.61 -16.73
CA TYR A 421 3.41 -27.60 -17.35
C TYR A 421 3.53 -27.95 -18.82
N ARG A 422 2.60 -28.76 -19.33
CA ARG A 422 2.60 -29.19 -20.74
C ARG A 422 2.55 -28.03 -21.75
N MET A 423 1.98 -26.90 -21.35
CA MET A 423 1.80 -25.71 -22.20
C MET A 423 2.88 -24.64 -21.97
N SER A 424 3.91 -24.91 -21.18
CA SER A 424 5.01 -23.96 -20.91
C SER A 424 6.34 -24.57 -21.33
N ALA A 425 7.17 -23.77 -21.99
CA ALA A 425 8.49 -24.21 -22.43
C ALA A 425 9.51 -24.25 -21.27
N GLU A 426 9.33 -23.37 -20.27
CA GLU A 426 10.22 -23.28 -19.11
C GLU A 426 9.49 -23.71 -17.83
N PRO A 427 10.18 -24.37 -16.90
CA PRO A 427 9.61 -24.69 -15.60
C PRO A 427 9.39 -23.42 -14.78
N ILE A 428 8.32 -23.41 -13.98
CA ILE A 428 8.02 -22.32 -13.06
C ILE A 428 8.54 -22.69 -11.67
N ALA A 429 9.49 -21.91 -11.18
CA ALA A 429 9.94 -22.02 -9.80
C ALA A 429 8.82 -21.62 -8.83
N THR A 430 8.64 -22.41 -7.78
CA THR A 430 7.86 -22.04 -6.59
C THR A 430 8.81 -22.17 -5.41
N PRO A 431 9.10 -21.04 -4.73
CA PRO A 431 10.01 -21.03 -3.59
C PRO A 431 9.40 -21.79 -2.40
N ALA A 432 10.25 -22.10 -1.42
CA ALA A 432 9.81 -22.48 -0.09
C ALA A 432 10.22 -21.40 0.91
N VAL A 433 9.27 -20.95 1.71
CA VAL A 433 9.46 -19.85 2.66
C VAL A 433 9.19 -20.35 4.07
N ARG A 434 10.13 -20.09 4.99
CA ARG A 434 9.93 -20.23 6.42
C ARG A 434 9.86 -18.84 7.04
N THR A 435 8.68 -18.45 7.49
CA THR A 435 8.44 -17.15 8.11
C THR A 435 8.69 -17.18 9.62
N ARG A 436 9.39 -16.17 10.14
CA ARG A 436 9.47 -15.83 11.57
C ARG A 436 9.12 -14.36 11.77
N PRO A 437 8.82 -13.91 13.00
CA PRO A 437 8.53 -12.50 13.26
C PRO A 437 9.68 -11.53 12.93
N ASP A 438 10.92 -12.02 12.94
CA ASP A 438 12.15 -11.26 12.71
C ASP A 438 12.69 -11.38 11.28
N ASN A 439 12.60 -12.56 10.66
CA ASN A 439 13.07 -12.78 9.29
C ASN A 439 12.40 -14.00 8.62
N ASP A 440 12.45 -14.03 7.29
CA ASP A 440 12.00 -15.16 6.48
C ASP A 440 13.23 -15.84 5.84
N LEU A 441 13.31 -17.17 5.94
CA LEU A 441 14.25 -17.97 5.15
C LEU A 441 13.54 -18.39 3.85
N TYR A 442 14.07 -17.91 2.74
CA TYR A 442 13.48 -18.07 1.41
C TYR A 442 14.42 -18.90 0.53
N LEU A 443 13.91 -20.03 0.03
CA LEU A 443 14.66 -20.94 -0.83
C LEU A 443 14.05 -20.98 -2.22
N THR A 444 14.87 -20.79 -3.26
CA THR A 444 14.50 -21.03 -4.65
C THR A 444 15.39 -22.10 -5.25
N LEU A 445 14.79 -23.13 -5.84
CA LEU A 445 15.49 -24.09 -6.68
C LEU A 445 15.71 -23.47 -8.06
N LEU A 446 16.97 -23.24 -8.43
CA LEU A 446 17.36 -22.61 -9.70
C LEU A 446 17.62 -23.66 -10.78
N ALA A 447 18.31 -24.75 -10.43
CA ALA A 447 18.64 -25.84 -11.33
C ALA A 447 18.90 -27.13 -10.54
N PHE A 448 18.90 -28.26 -11.22
CA PHE A 448 19.29 -29.56 -10.65
C PHE A 448 19.90 -30.44 -11.75
N ASN A 449 20.63 -31.49 -11.36
CA ASN A 449 21.08 -32.49 -12.34
C ASN A 449 19.89 -33.35 -12.79
N GLU A 450 19.47 -33.20 -14.04
CA GLU A 450 18.30 -33.90 -14.59
C GLU A 450 18.53 -35.41 -14.79
N GLN A 451 19.78 -35.88 -14.86
CA GLN A 451 20.08 -37.30 -15.10
C GLN A 451 19.89 -38.16 -13.87
N ASP A 452 20.35 -37.69 -12.71
CA ASP A 452 20.41 -38.48 -11.48
C ASP A 452 19.93 -37.74 -10.23
N GLY A 453 19.62 -36.44 -10.31
CA GLY A 453 19.23 -35.63 -9.16
C GLY A 453 20.33 -35.47 -8.10
N SER A 454 21.58 -35.74 -8.45
CA SER A 454 22.72 -35.73 -7.51
C SER A 454 23.04 -34.36 -6.94
N THR A 455 22.72 -33.29 -7.69
CA THR A 455 22.98 -31.91 -7.30
C THR A 455 21.76 -31.02 -7.47
N ALA A 456 21.67 -30.01 -6.59
CA ALA A 456 20.70 -28.93 -6.67
C ALA A 456 21.39 -27.58 -6.50
N THR A 457 21.11 -26.64 -7.41
CA THR A 457 21.53 -25.24 -7.31
C THR A 457 20.39 -24.43 -6.73
N LEU A 458 20.65 -23.78 -5.60
CA LEU A 458 19.67 -23.01 -4.84
C LEU A 458 20.10 -21.56 -4.68
N SER A 459 19.13 -20.65 -4.68
CA SER A 459 19.28 -19.35 -4.03
C SER A 459 18.66 -19.43 -2.63
N VAL A 460 19.46 -19.10 -1.63
CA VAL A 460 19.09 -19.07 -0.21
C VAL A 460 19.15 -17.62 0.24
N ILE A 461 18.00 -17.08 0.62
CA ILE A 461 17.84 -15.66 0.97
C ILE A 461 17.29 -15.57 2.40
N VAL A 462 17.87 -14.67 3.20
CA VAL A 462 17.30 -14.23 4.47
C VAL A 462 16.68 -12.86 4.27
N GLU A 463 15.36 -12.80 4.37
CA GLU A 463 14.54 -11.61 4.13
C GLU A 463 14.02 -11.04 5.47
N PRO A 464 14.61 -9.97 6.00
CA PRO A 464 14.22 -9.43 7.30
C PRO A 464 12.88 -8.69 7.25
N LEU A 465 12.03 -8.96 8.24
CA LEU A 465 10.78 -8.24 8.54
C LEU A 465 9.72 -8.18 7.41
N VAL A 466 9.77 -9.05 6.39
CA VAL A 466 8.75 -9.10 5.32
C VAL A 466 7.35 -9.35 5.89
N GLY A 467 7.22 -10.19 6.92
CA GLY A 467 5.95 -10.42 7.62
C GLY A 467 5.24 -9.14 8.12
N TRP A 468 5.99 -8.09 8.45
CA TRP A 468 5.44 -6.81 8.91
C TRP A 468 4.79 -5.99 7.80
N ILE A 469 5.13 -6.25 6.53
CA ILE A 469 4.43 -5.71 5.35
C ILE A 469 2.99 -6.22 5.35
N TRP A 470 2.80 -7.52 5.59
CA TRP A 470 1.48 -8.15 5.63
C TRP A 470 0.65 -7.67 6.81
N VAL A 471 1.24 -7.65 8.00
CA VAL A 471 0.59 -7.09 9.20
C VAL A 471 0.17 -5.65 8.96
N GLY A 472 1.04 -4.85 8.35
CA GLY A 472 0.77 -3.46 7.98
C GLY A 472 -0.44 -3.32 7.04
N GLY A 473 -0.49 -4.12 5.97
CA GLY A 473 -1.61 -4.10 5.01
C GLY A 473 -2.95 -4.52 5.62
N VAL A 474 -2.96 -5.51 6.52
CA VAL A 474 -4.17 -5.89 7.29
C VAL A 474 -4.62 -4.74 8.19
N MET A 475 -3.69 -4.07 8.89
CA MET A 475 -3.99 -2.93 9.75
C MET A 475 -4.56 -1.74 8.96
N VAL A 476 -4.03 -1.45 7.78
CA VAL A 476 -4.57 -0.43 6.86
C VAL A 476 -6.05 -0.69 6.57
N THR A 477 -6.37 -1.93 6.18
CA THR A 477 -7.73 -2.33 5.85
C THR A 477 -8.66 -2.23 7.05
N ILE A 478 -8.26 -2.75 8.22
CA ILE A 478 -9.06 -2.67 9.44
C ILE A 478 -9.31 -1.21 9.83
N GLY A 479 -8.29 -0.36 9.76
CA GLY A 479 -8.40 1.06 10.06
C GLY A 479 -9.36 1.79 9.11
N ALA A 480 -9.33 1.44 7.82
CA ALA A 480 -10.22 1.97 6.80
C ALA A 480 -11.69 1.61 7.09
N LEU A 481 -11.98 0.32 7.27
CA LEU A 481 -13.32 -0.20 7.52
C LEU A 481 -13.88 0.29 8.86
N PHE A 482 -13.04 0.36 9.89
CA PHE A 482 -13.41 0.97 11.16
C PHE A 482 -13.73 2.47 10.99
N GLY A 483 -13.00 3.19 10.13
CA GLY A 483 -13.19 4.60 9.86
C GLY A 483 -14.54 4.99 9.23
N ILE A 484 -15.23 4.04 8.59
CA ILE A 484 -16.60 4.21 8.06
C ILE A 484 -17.69 3.66 8.99
N TRP A 485 -17.33 3.04 10.11
CA TRP A 485 -18.28 2.50 11.07
C TRP A 485 -19.19 3.60 11.64
N PRO A 486 -20.52 3.35 11.79
CA PRO A 486 -21.44 4.34 12.33
C PRO A 486 -21.03 4.81 13.72
N ARG A 487 -21.01 6.14 13.91
CA ARG A 487 -20.82 6.73 15.25
C ARG A 487 -22.00 6.33 16.14
N ARG A 488 -21.73 5.74 17.30
CA ARG A 488 -22.71 5.68 18.38
C ARG A 488 -22.97 7.11 18.83
N ARG A 489 -24.13 7.68 18.46
CA ARG A 489 -24.56 8.99 18.96
C ARG A 489 -24.66 8.86 20.48
N ALA A 490 -23.94 9.70 21.22
CA ALA A 490 -24.26 9.88 22.63
C ALA A 490 -25.71 10.38 22.70
N PRO A 491 -26.54 9.90 23.65
CA PRO A 491 -27.85 10.49 23.89
C PRO A 491 -27.69 12.00 24.02
N ALA A 492 -28.54 12.77 23.33
CA ALA A 492 -28.55 14.21 23.48
C ALA A 492 -28.65 14.52 24.98
N PRO A 493 -27.84 15.45 25.53
CA PRO A 493 -27.99 15.85 26.91
C PRO A 493 -29.44 16.31 27.11
N VAL A 494 -30.15 15.66 28.03
CA VAL A 494 -31.51 16.05 28.40
C VAL A 494 -31.41 17.47 28.91
N VAL A 495 -31.89 18.43 28.11
CA VAL A 495 -32.00 19.82 28.52
C VAL A 495 -33.02 19.82 29.66
N SER A 496 -32.55 19.88 30.92
CA SER A 496 -33.45 20.09 32.05
C SER A 496 -34.08 21.47 31.84
N ARG A 497 -35.33 21.52 31.40
CA ARG A 497 -36.14 22.74 31.47
C ARG A 497 -36.13 23.17 32.94
N LYS A 498 -35.35 24.20 33.28
CA LYS A 498 -35.57 24.94 34.52
C LYS A 498 -37.02 25.42 34.47
N ARG A 499 -37.87 24.86 35.32
CA ARG A 499 -39.18 25.43 35.63
C ARG A 499 -38.92 26.84 36.16
N THR A 500 -39.23 27.84 35.35
CA THR A 500 -39.47 29.20 35.84
C THR A 500 -40.69 29.12 36.76
N ALA A 501 -40.45 29.15 38.07
CA ALA A 501 -41.51 29.41 39.03
C ALA A 501 -41.93 30.86 38.83
N GLY A 502 -43.15 31.06 38.32
CA GLY A 502 -43.82 32.35 38.38
C GLY A 502 -44.10 32.67 39.84
N VAL A 503 -43.63 33.83 40.29
CA VAL A 503 -44.11 34.45 41.53
C VAL A 503 -45.28 35.34 41.11
N ALA A 504 -46.45 34.99 41.65
CA ALA A 504 -47.66 35.81 41.63
C ALA A 504 -47.56 36.94 42.66
#